data_AF-A0AAD4BFK1-F1
#
_entry.id   AF-A0AAD4BFK1-F1
#
_cell.length_a   1.000
_cell.length_b   1.000
_cell.length_c   1.000
_cell.angle_alpha   90.00
_cell.angle_beta   90.00
_cell.angle_gamma   90.00
#
_symmetry.space_group_name_H-M   'P 1'
#
loop_
_entity.id
_entity.type
_entity.pdbx_description
1 polymer ?
#
loop_
_entity_poly.entity_id
_entity_poly.type
_entity_poly.pdbx_seq_one_letter_code
_entity_poly.pdbx_strand_id
1 'polypeptide(L)'
;RHDRRTRLQRNEHLHKAWEDQLPALVDQYLIWRHGHDPAMQVDEGLCHVFHVDSIGVFTFTERLAVTQRQDELSNAALIRAGLLGCSPIQPVVAVRLECLELYHQLQRRQSSFSVQAMVKVLCALQNISYKRHLRNQFAAAFDVYLSIKRRIRIALCQMLDRNGLAWRLSQACPSCTFKLAGEVVLSPARLHNMDGNFSAKRLDGSGSADPRTFESDYFIPIADVDRFKNNSRKNPKSGATAGSTCSSNWSAAAKVFEEDKICVFEQTGIFLLAC
;
A
#
# COMPACT_ATOMS: atom_id res chain seq x y z
N ARG A 1 15.87 31.68 -2.18
CA ARG A 1 16.66 30.75 -1.33
C ARG A 1 16.73 29.40 -2.06
N HIS A 2 17.90 28.94 -2.49
CA HIS A 2 18.04 27.62 -3.11
C HIS A 2 18.11 26.54 -2.02
N ASP A 3 17.20 25.58 -2.05
CA ASP A 3 17.22 24.40 -1.19
C ASP A 3 18.38 23.50 -1.62
N ARG A 4 19.35 23.26 -0.73
CA ARG A 4 20.52 22.42 -0.99
C ARG A 4 20.25 20.93 -0.76
N ARG A 5 19.07 20.55 -0.24
CA ARG A 5 18.73 19.16 0.07
C ARG A 5 18.49 18.36 -1.21
N THR A 6 18.99 17.13 -1.23
CA THR A 6 18.73 16.20 -2.34
C THR A 6 17.25 15.80 -2.37
N ARG A 7 16.78 15.25 -3.50
CA ARG A 7 15.42 14.68 -3.57
C ARG A 7 15.21 13.56 -2.54
N LEU A 8 16.23 12.74 -2.32
CA LEU A 8 16.21 11.66 -1.33
C LEU A 8 15.97 12.20 0.09
N GLN A 9 16.79 13.17 0.52
CA GLN A 9 16.65 13.80 1.84
C GLN A 9 15.30 14.47 2.05
N ARG A 10 14.73 15.07 1.00
CA ARG A 10 13.38 15.66 1.07
C ARG A 10 12.32 14.58 1.26
N ASN A 11 12.42 13.45 0.56
CA ASN A 11 11.49 12.34 0.71
C ASN A 11 11.61 11.70 2.10
N GLU A 12 12.82 11.47 2.60
CA GLU A 12 13.06 10.92 3.95
C GLU A 12 12.46 11.80 5.05
N HIS A 13 12.69 13.13 4.99
CA HIS A 13 12.07 14.05 5.95
C HIS A 13 10.55 14.08 5.85
N LEU A 14 9.99 14.04 4.62
CA LEU A 14 8.55 13.97 4.43
C LEU A 14 7.96 12.68 5.00
N HIS A 15 8.62 11.55 4.77
CA HIS A 15 8.20 10.26 5.30
C HIS A 15 8.22 10.25 6.82
N LYS A 16 9.32 10.69 7.43
CA LYS A 16 9.43 10.79 8.89
C LYS A 16 8.33 11.66 9.48
N ALA A 17 8.09 12.84 8.89
CA ALA A 17 7.04 13.74 9.34
C ALA A 17 5.62 13.15 9.23
N TRP A 18 5.37 12.26 8.26
CA TRP A 18 4.11 11.51 8.21
C TRP A 18 4.06 10.39 9.26
N GLU A 19 5.14 9.62 9.40
CA GLU A 19 5.23 8.53 10.39
C GLU A 19 4.97 9.03 11.82
N ASP A 20 5.54 10.18 12.18
CA ASP A 20 5.35 10.81 13.49
C ASP A 20 3.88 11.20 13.75
N GLN A 21 3.09 11.48 12.71
CA GLN A 21 1.69 11.89 12.81
C GLN A 21 0.70 10.73 12.68
N LEU A 22 1.10 9.63 12.05
CA LEU A 22 0.19 8.52 11.68
C LEU A 22 -0.64 7.96 12.84
N PRO A 23 -0.13 7.79 14.08
CA PRO A 23 -0.94 7.35 15.20
C PRO A 23 -2.18 8.25 15.43
N ALA A 24 -1.96 9.56 15.52
CA ALA A 24 -3.05 10.53 15.71
C ALA A 24 -4.02 10.57 14.52
N LEU A 25 -3.51 10.41 13.28
CA LEU A 25 -4.36 10.37 12.08
C LEU A 25 -5.25 9.13 12.02
N VAL A 26 -4.77 7.98 12.51
CA VAL A 26 -5.57 6.75 12.60
C VAL A 26 -6.73 6.94 13.56
N ASP A 27 -6.48 7.49 14.74
CA ASP A 27 -7.51 7.73 15.75
C ASP A 27 -8.59 8.70 15.24
N GLN A 28 -8.17 9.83 14.65
CA GLN A 28 -9.10 10.79 14.05
C GLN A 28 -9.88 10.20 12.89
N TYR A 29 -9.26 9.33 12.08
CA TYR A 29 -9.95 8.68 10.97
C TYR A 29 -11.06 7.75 11.46
N LEU A 30 -10.83 7.00 12.55
CA LEU A 30 -11.84 6.13 13.14
C LEU A 30 -13.00 6.93 13.74
N ILE A 31 -12.69 8.01 14.47
CA ILE A 31 -13.67 8.97 15.00
C ILE A 31 -14.56 9.51 13.87
N TRP A 32 -13.95 10.05 12.82
CA TRP A 32 -14.65 10.60 11.67
C TRP A 32 -15.51 9.53 10.96
N ARG A 33 -14.96 8.34 10.74
CA ARG A 33 -15.64 7.24 10.01
C ARG A 33 -16.90 6.76 10.72
N HIS A 34 -16.91 6.77 12.05
CA HIS A 34 -18.01 6.24 12.88
C HIS A 34 -18.90 7.32 13.49
N GLY A 35 -18.75 8.59 13.07
CA GLY A 35 -19.59 9.70 13.52
C GLY A 35 -19.48 9.98 15.03
N HIS A 36 -18.41 9.52 15.68
CA HIS A 36 -18.14 9.83 17.08
C HIS A 36 -17.40 11.16 17.14
N ASP A 37 -18.09 12.28 16.93
CA ASP A 37 -17.53 13.55 17.36
C ASP A 37 -17.86 13.70 18.86
N PRO A 38 -16.89 13.52 19.79
CA PRO A 38 -17.15 13.84 21.18
C PRO A 38 -17.58 15.31 21.22
N ALA A 39 -18.81 15.55 21.69
CA ALA A 39 -19.53 16.81 21.63
C ALA A 39 -18.59 18.03 21.62
N MET A 40 -18.65 18.83 20.54
CA MET A 40 -17.96 20.11 20.39
C MET A 40 -18.23 21.00 21.62
N GLN A 41 -17.36 20.94 22.62
CA GLN A 41 -17.13 22.07 23.52
C GLN A 41 -15.90 22.78 22.98
N VAL A 42 -16.13 23.61 21.96
CA VAL A 42 -15.10 24.48 21.43
C VAL A 42 -15.02 25.68 22.35
N ASP A 43 -13.98 25.74 23.16
CA ASP A 43 -13.61 26.98 23.82
C ASP A 43 -13.09 27.93 22.74
N GLU A 44 -13.88 28.96 22.40
CA GLU A 44 -13.67 29.85 21.25
C GLU A 44 -12.30 30.54 21.27
N GLY A 45 -11.64 30.62 22.44
CA GLY A 45 -10.32 31.23 22.61
C GLY A 45 -9.11 30.35 22.27
N LEU A 46 -9.27 29.04 22.08
CA LEU A 46 -8.14 28.09 21.94
C LEU A 46 -8.03 27.47 20.54
N CYS A 47 -8.73 28.01 19.54
CA CYS A 47 -8.73 27.47 18.18
C CYS A 47 -8.07 28.42 17.18
N HIS A 48 -7.27 27.85 16.28
CA HIS A 48 -6.68 28.52 15.14
C HIS A 48 -7.40 28.10 13.84
N VAL A 49 -7.68 29.05 12.94
CA VAL A 49 -8.28 28.75 11.64
C VAL A 49 -7.23 28.87 10.54
N PHE A 50 -7.06 27.81 9.76
CA PHE A 50 -6.24 27.81 8.55
C PHE A 50 -7.09 27.49 7.33
N HIS A 51 -6.53 27.70 6.13
CA HIS A 51 -7.26 27.53 4.87
C HIS A 51 -6.55 26.52 3.97
N VAL A 52 -7.33 25.68 3.30
CA VAL A 52 -6.84 24.72 2.30
C VAL A 52 -7.70 24.73 1.05
N ASP A 53 -7.10 24.42 -0.09
CA ASP A 53 -7.87 24.06 -1.28
C ASP A 53 -8.31 22.60 -1.16
N SER A 54 -9.63 22.38 -1.18
CA SER A 54 -10.24 21.07 -0.99
C SER A 54 -10.61 20.44 -2.34
N ILE A 55 -10.06 19.26 -2.60
CA ILE A 55 -10.37 18.44 -3.78
C ILE A 55 -11.41 17.37 -3.39
N GLY A 56 -12.65 17.54 -3.86
CA GLY A 56 -13.73 16.54 -3.75
C GLY A 56 -13.93 15.74 -5.04
N VAL A 57 -15.01 14.95 -5.11
CA VAL A 57 -15.35 14.22 -6.36
C VAL A 57 -15.95 15.16 -7.40
N PHE A 58 -16.92 15.97 -7.00
CA PHE A 58 -17.65 16.89 -7.89
C PHE A 58 -17.34 18.36 -7.63
N THR A 59 -16.80 18.68 -6.44
CA THR A 59 -16.58 20.07 -6.00
C THR A 59 -15.11 20.30 -5.69
N PHE A 60 -14.58 21.39 -6.22
CA PHE A 60 -13.32 21.99 -5.79
C PHE A 60 -13.67 23.23 -4.96
N THR A 61 -13.14 23.33 -3.74
CA THR A 61 -13.41 24.47 -2.86
C THR A 61 -12.10 25.19 -2.55
N GLU A 62 -11.95 26.39 -3.08
CA GLU A 62 -10.81 27.25 -2.78
C GLU A 62 -10.91 27.79 -1.36
N ARG A 63 -9.77 27.82 -0.65
CA ARG A 63 -9.67 28.40 0.69
C ARG A 63 -10.78 27.96 1.65
N LEU A 64 -11.02 26.65 1.75
CA LEU A 64 -11.87 26.08 2.79
C LEU A 64 -11.25 26.34 4.16
N ALA A 65 -12.01 27.00 5.05
CA ALA A 65 -11.61 27.24 6.42
C ALA A 65 -11.69 25.97 7.27
N VAL A 66 -10.61 25.66 8.00
CA VAL A 66 -10.49 24.49 8.88
C VAL A 66 -10.11 24.97 10.26
N THR A 67 -10.91 24.60 11.25
CA THR A 67 -10.68 24.94 12.66
C THR A 67 -9.77 23.89 13.28
N GLN A 68 -8.62 24.32 13.79
CA GLN A 68 -7.60 23.52 14.48
C GLN A 68 -7.64 23.86 15.97
N ARG A 69 -7.72 22.84 16.83
CA ARG A 69 -7.63 23.02 18.29
C ARG A 69 -6.19 23.32 18.70
N GLN A 70 -6.00 23.91 19.87
CA GLN A 70 -4.66 24.05 20.45
C GLN A 70 -3.98 22.68 20.57
N ASP A 71 -2.69 22.62 20.22
CA ASP A 71 -1.85 21.41 20.21
C ASP A 71 -2.35 20.27 19.29
N GLU A 72 -3.38 20.50 18.47
CA GLU A 72 -3.82 19.55 17.44
C GLU A 72 -2.93 19.65 16.20
N LEU A 73 -2.60 18.52 15.58
CA LEU A 73 -1.90 18.51 14.29
C LEU A 73 -2.82 19.02 13.17
N SER A 74 -2.30 19.81 12.21
CA SER A 74 -3.12 20.33 11.11
C SER A 74 -3.80 19.22 10.30
N ASN A 75 -3.11 18.09 10.07
CA ASN A 75 -3.70 16.94 9.38
C ASN A 75 -4.75 16.19 10.23
N ALA A 76 -4.65 16.23 11.56
CA ALA A 76 -5.68 15.69 12.45
C ALA A 76 -6.98 16.51 12.35
N ALA A 77 -6.86 17.85 12.37
CA ALA A 77 -7.98 18.76 12.16
C ALA A 77 -8.63 18.56 10.78
N LEU A 78 -7.82 18.34 9.73
CA LEU A 78 -8.33 18.01 8.39
C LEU A 78 -9.15 16.71 8.39
N ILE A 79 -8.65 15.64 9.03
CA ILE A 79 -9.35 14.35 9.06
C ILE A 79 -10.69 14.47 9.77
N ARG A 80 -10.76 15.23 10.87
CA ARG A 80 -12.02 15.52 11.56
C ARG A 80 -13.03 16.20 10.64
N ALA A 81 -12.57 17.08 9.74
CA ALA A 81 -13.39 17.71 8.70
C ALA A 81 -13.62 16.83 7.45
N GLY A 82 -13.19 15.57 7.44
CA GLY A 82 -13.33 14.64 6.32
C GLY A 82 -12.33 14.87 5.17
N LEU A 83 -11.18 15.46 5.48
CA LEU A 83 -10.13 15.83 4.53
C LEU A 83 -8.79 15.18 4.92
N LEU A 84 -7.90 14.99 3.96
CA LEU A 84 -6.53 14.57 4.22
C LEU A 84 -5.57 15.48 3.44
N GLY A 85 -4.62 16.09 4.15
CA GLY A 85 -3.65 17.01 3.55
C GLY A 85 -2.67 16.31 2.63
N CYS A 86 -2.19 17.05 1.63
CA CYS A 86 -1.18 16.58 0.68
C CYS A 86 0.27 16.78 1.18
N SER A 87 0.45 17.27 2.42
CA SER A 87 1.74 17.57 3.05
C SER A 87 1.65 17.42 4.58
N PRO A 88 2.69 16.90 5.26
CA PRO A 88 2.63 16.65 6.70
C PRO A 88 2.75 17.93 7.54
N ILE A 89 3.51 18.93 7.09
CA ILE A 89 3.89 20.08 7.94
C ILE A 89 2.89 21.23 7.80
N GLN A 90 2.59 21.62 6.56
CA GLN A 90 1.71 22.74 6.27
C GLN A 90 0.87 22.39 5.04
N PRO A 91 -0.26 21.71 5.23
CA PRO A 91 -1.14 21.37 4.12
C PRO A 91 -1.83 22.63 3.60
N VAL A 92 -1.59 22.96 2.32
CA VAL A 92 -2.30 24.02 1.59
C VAL A 92 -3.38 23.42 0.68
N VAL A 93 -3.24 22.13 0.35
CA VAL A 93 -4.21 21.37 -0.45
C VAL A 93 -4.56 20.11 0.34
N ALA A 94 -5.84 19.76 0.34
CA ALA A 94 -6.35 18.56 0.96
C ALA A 94 -7.35 17.85 0.04
N VAL A 95 -7.42 16.52 0.14
CA VAL A 95 -8.36 15.69 -0.62
C VAL A 95 -9.43 15.18 0.33
N ARG A 96 -10.70 15.24 -0.08
CA ARG A 96 -11.78 14.65 0.72
C ARG A 96 -11.58 13.14 0.86
N LEU A 97 -11.78 12.62 2.07
CA LEU A 97 -11.59 11.19 2.38
C LEU A 97 -12.49 10.28 1.52
N GLU A 98 -13.70 10.74 1.17
CA GLU A 98 -14.60 10.05 0.23
C GLU A 98 -13.98 9.86 -1.16
N CYS A 99 -13.19 10.83 -1.62
CA CYS A 99 -12.54 10.80 -2.93
C CYS A 99 -11.37 9.80 -2.93
N LEU A 100 -10.64 9.72 -1.81
CA LEU A 100 -9.58 8.72 -1.62
C LEU A 100 -10.16 7.31 -1.50
N GLU A 101 -11.29 7.14 -0.80
CA GLU A 101 -12.02 5.87 -0.73
C GLU A 101 -12.54 5.45 -2.11
N LEU A 102 -13.13 6.37 -2.88
CA LEU A 102 -13.56 6.10 -4.25
C LEU A 102 -12.38 5.57 -5.10
N TYR A 103 -11.24 6.26 -5.08
CA TYR A 103 -10.08 5.82 -5.84
C TYR A 103 -9.54 4.47 -5.36
N HIS A 104 -9.54 4.23 -4.05
CA HIS A 104 -9.15 2.94 -3.49
C HIS A 104 -10.05 1.79 -3.97
N GLN A 105 -11.37 1.98 -4.00
CA GLN A 105 -12.28 0.96 -4.53
C GLN A 105 -12.09 0.75 -6.03
N LEU A 106 -11.84 1.80 -6.81
CA LEU A 106 -11.55 1.70 -8.24
C LEU A 106 -10.27 0.89 -8.48
N GLN A 107 -9.16 1.18 -7.78
CA GLN A 107 -7.92 0.41 -7.93
C GLN A 107 -8.10 -1.08 -7.59
N ARG A 108 -8.95 -1.41 -6.61
CA ARG A 108 -9.23 -2.82 -6.24
C ARG A 108 -10.00 -3.58 -7.31
N ARG A 109 -10.75 -2.89 -8.18
CA ARG A 109 -11.50 -3.49 -9.30
C ARG A 109 -10.74 -3.41 -10.62
N GLN A 110 -9.91 -2.38 -10.78
CA GLN A 110 -9.13 -2.11 -11.95
C GLN A 110 -7.76 -1.56 -11.55
N SER A 111 -6.77 -2.45 -11.39
CA SER A 111 -5.42 -2.09 -10.95
C SER A 111 -4.67 -1.22 -11.96
N SER A 112 -5.07 -1.24 -13.23
CA SER A 112 -4.49 -0.37 -14.27
C SER A 112 -4.98 1.09 -14.20
N PHE A 113 -5.96 1.40 -13.35
CA PHE A 113 -6.50 2.76 -13.23
C PHE A 113 -5.55 3.69 -12.45
N SER A 114 -4.70 4.38 -13.21
CA SER A 114 -3.64 5.23 -12.66
C SER A 114 -4.14 6.46 -11.88
N VAL A 115 -3.31 6.99 -10.98
CA VAL A 115 -3.58 8.25 -10.26
C VAL A 115 -3.78 9.42 -11.23
N GLN A 116 -3.02 9.44 -12.33
CA GLN A 116 -3.17 10.45 -13.36
C GLN A 116 -4.54 10.40 -14.03
N ALA A 117 -5.06 9.20 -14.30
CA ALA A 117 -6.40 9.03 -14.86
C ALA A 117 -7.46 9.53 -13.87
N MET A 118 -7.36 9.17 -12.60
CA MET A 118 -8.26 9.65 -11.55
C MET A 118 -8.25 11.18 -11.45
N VAL A 119 -7.08 11.81 -11.37
CA VAL A 119 -6.99 13.27 -11.25
C VAL A 119 -7.54 13.98 -12.48
N LYS A 120 -7.37 13.42 -13.69
CA LYS A 120 -8.02 13.95 -14.90
C LYS A 120 -9.55 13.87 -14.83
N VAL A 121 -10.10 12.77 -14.31
CA VAL A 121 -11.54 12.62 -14.07
C VAL A 121 -12.03 13.68 -13.09
N LEU A 122 -11.36 13.86 -11.95
CA LEU A 122 -11.71 14.88 -10.96
C LEU A 122 -11.68 16.29 -11.57
N CYS A 123 -10.62 16.59 -12.33
CA CYS A 123 -10.50 17.87 -13.03
C CYS A 123 -11.67 18.10 -14.01
N ALA A 124 -12.04 17.08 -14.78
CA ALA A 124 -13.15 17.16 -15.72
C ALA A 124 -14.50 17.35 -15.02
N LEU A 125 -14.76 16.62 -13.93
CA LEU A 125 -16.00 16.73 -13.15
C LEU A 125 -16.14 18.09 -12.46
N GLN A 126 -15.02 18.69 -12.07
CA GLN A 126 -14.97 20.00 -11.41
C GLN A 126 -14.85 21.17 -12.41
N ASN A 127 -14.78 20.89 -13.71
CA ASN A 127 -14.53 21.86 -14.77
C ASN A 127 -13.25 22.70 -14.57
N ILE A 128 -12.16 22.06 -14.13
CA ILE A 128 -10.84 22.69 -13.96
C ILE A 128 -9.79 22.05 -14.88
N SER A 129 -8.75 22.81 -15.21
CA SER A 129 -7.64 22.31 -16.02
C SER A 129 -6.72 21.39 -15.23
N TYR A 130 -6.42 20.22 -15.79
CA TYR A 130 -5.43 19.31 -15.23
C TYR A 130 -4.05 19.97 -15.12
N LYS A 131 -3.45 19.90 -13.93
CA LYS A 131 -2.08 20.33 -13.68
C LYS A 131 -1.27 19.16 -13.11
N ARG A 132 -0.03 18.98 -13.57
CA ARG A 132 0.84 17.86 -13.15
C ARG A 132 1.04 17.77 -11.64
N HIS A 133 1.05 18.90 -10.93
CA HIS A 133 1.22 18.90 -9.48
C HIS A 133 0.02 18.32 -8.73
N LEU A 134 -1.21 18.44 -9.25
CA LEU A 134 -2.42 17.87 -8.64
C LEU A 134 -2.30 16.35 -8.54
N ARG A 135 -1.72 15.72 -9.56
CA ARG A 135 -1.43 14.27 -9.54
C ARG A 135 -0.48 13.91 -8.41
N ASN A 136 0.58 14.68 -8.20
CA ASN A 136 1.55 14.41 -7.14
C ASN A 136 0.96 14.65 -5.75
N GLN A 137 0.14 15.70 -5.59
CA GLN A 137 -0.59 16.00 -4.36
C GLN A 137 -1.58 14.89 -4.01
N PHE A 138 -2.38 14.45 -4.99
CA PHE A 138 -3.31 13.34 -4.83
C PHE A 138 -2.59 12.04 -4.46
N ALA A 139 -1.48 11.71 -5.14
CA ALA A 139 -0.67 10.55 -4.81
C ALA A 139 -0.14 10.61 -3.37
N ALA A 140 0.37 11.77 -2.93
CA ALA A 140 0.88 11.95 -1.57
C ALA A 140 -0.22 11.73 -0.51
N ALA A 141 -1.41 12.31 -0.70
CA ALA A 141 -2.54 12.08 0.20
C ALA A 141 -3.01 10.62 0.16
N PHE A 142 -3.03 10.00 -1.03
CA PHE A 142 -3.47 8.61 -1.19
C PHE A 142 -2.53 7.62 -0.50
N ASP A 143 -1.20 7.83 -0.57
CA ASP A 143 -0.23 6.99 0.13
C ASP A 143 -0.45 7.02 1.65
N VAL A 144 -0.70 8.20 2.23
CA VAL A 144 -1.01 8.36 3.66
C VAL A 144 -2.33 7.69 4.02
N TYR A 145 -3.35 7.84 3.17
CA TYR A 145 -4.63 7.15 3.35
C TYR A 145 -4.47 5.62 3.36
N LEU A 146 -3.64 5.05 2.48
CA LEU A 146 -3.34 3.62 2.49
C LEU A 146 -2.58 3.21 3.76
N SER A 147 -1.66 4.05 4.26
CA SER A 147 -0.98 3.82 5.54
C SER A 147 -1.94 3.80 6.73
N ILE A 148 -2.91 4.73 6.78
CA ILE A 148 -3.99 4.74 7.79
C ILE A 148 -4.78 3.42 7.73
N LYS A 149 -5.26 3.03 6.54
CA LYS A 149 -5.99 1.76 6.34
C LYS A 149 -5.18 0.55 6.77
N ARG A 150 -3.88 0.53 6.48
CA ARG A 150 -2.97 -0.57 6.85
C ARG A 150 -2.81 -0.67 8.37
N ARG A 151 -2.56 0.44 9.05
CA ARG A 151 -2.42 0.48 10.51
C ARG A 151 -3.70 0.03 11.22
N ILE A 152 -4.87 0.46 10.74
CA ILE A 152 -6.17 -0.02 11.23
C ILE A 152 -6.29 -1.54 11.05
N ARG A 153 -5.91 -2.06 9.87
CA ARG A 153 -5.94 -3.51 9.62
C ARG A 153 -4.99 -4.27 10.55
N ILE A 154 -3.79 -3.76 10.79
CA ILE A 154 -2.82 -4.37 11.71
C ILE A 154 -3.39 -4.41 13.13
N ALA A 155 -3.89 -3.28 13.64
CA ALA A 155 -4.50 -3.21 14.96
C ALA A 155 -5.69 -4.17 15.09
N LEU A 156 -6.56 -4.22 14.09
CA LEU A 156 -7.70 -5.15 14.07
C LEU A 156 -7.25 -6.61 14.02
N CYS A 157 -6.22 -6.95 13.25
CA CYS A 157 -5.65 -8.29 13.26
C CYS A 157 -5.09 -8.65 14.64
N GLN A 158 -4.40 -7.74 15.33
CA GLN A 158 -3.89 -7.96 16.68
C GLN A 158 -5.02 -8.17 17.69
N MET A 159 -6.05 -7.31 17.67
CA MET A 159 -7.21 -7.43 18.57
C MET A 159 -8.00 -8.73 18.40
N LEU A 160 -8.01 -9.28 17.18
CA LEU A 160 -8.70 -10.52 16.86
C LEU A 160 -7.80 -11.76 16.94
N ASP A 161 -6.55 -11.62 17.43
CA ASP A 161 -5.53 -12.66 17.49
C ASP A 161 -5.25 -13.34 16.12
N ARG A 162 -5.19 -12.52 15.07
CA ARG A 162 -5.01 -12.91 13.65
C ARG A 162 -3.64 -12.55 13.10
N ASN A 163 -2.67 -12.29 13.97
CA ASN A 163 -1.33 -11.82 13.65
C ASN A 163 -0.24 -12.90 13.81
N GLY A 164 -0.61 -14.14 14.15
CA GLY A 164 0.35 -15.25 14.24
C GLY A 164 0.92 -15.68 12.88
N LEU A 165 2.19 -16.12 12.86
CA LEU A 165 2.91 -16.54 11.63
C LEU A 165 2.15 -17.63 10.84
N ALA A 166 1.51 -18.56 11.54
CA ALA A 166 0.73 -19.65 10.93
C ALA A 166 -0.77 -19.32 10.77
N TRP A 167 -1.23 -18.15 11.23
CA TRP A 167 -2.66 -17.81 11.22
C TRP A 167 -3.20 -17.82 9.79
N ARG A 168 -2.51 -17.18 8.85
CA ARG A 168 -2.94 -17.17 7.46
C ARG A 168 -2.95 -18.56 6.84
N LEU A 169 -1.91 -19.36 7.04
CA LEU A 169 -1.85 -20.74 6.52
C LEU A 169 -2.94 -21.66 7.10
N SER A 170 -3.36 -21.41 8.34
CA SER A 170 -4.37 -22.22 9.03
C SER A 170 -5.80 -21.69 8.88
N GLN A 171 -5.99 -20.42 8.52
CA GLN A 171 -7.32 -19.78 8.53
C GLN A 171 -7.68 -19.03 7.24
N ALA A 172 -6.78 -18.90 6.25
CA ALA A 172 -7.04 -18.10 5.05
C ALA A 172 -8.16 -18.67 4.17
N CYS A 173 -8.27 -20.00 4.08
CA CYS A 173 -9.34 -20.65 3.34
C CYS A 173 -10.13 -21.57 4.27
N PRO A 174 -11.31 -21.14 4.75
CA PRO A 174 -12.19 -21.98 5.54
C PRO A 174 -12.48 -23.33 4.88
N SER A 175 -12.74 -23.37 3.57
CA SER A 175 -13.03 -24.62 2.86
C SER A 175 -11.88 -25.63 2.90
N CYS A 176 -10.62 -25.16 2.88
CA CYS A 176 -9.44 -26.03 2.91
C CYS A 176 -8.90 -26.31 4.31
N THR A 177 -9.23 -25.46 5.29
CA THR A 177 -8.67 -25.56 6.65
C THR A 177 -9.67 -26.07 7.68
N PHE A 178 -10.96 -25.85 7.47
CA PHE A 178 -12.03 -26.32 8.35
C PHE A 178 -12.31 -27.79 8.08
N LYS A 179 -12.01 -28.66 9.07
CA LYS A 179 -12.22 -30.10 8.99
C LYS A 179 -13.40 -30.54 9.84
N LEU A 180 -14.31 -31.31 9.26
CA LEU A 180 -15.47 -31.86 9.97
C LEU A 180 -15.12 -33.18 10.67
N ALA A 181 -15.84 -33.48 11.75
CA ALA A 181 -15.73 -34.79 12.41
C ALA A 181 -16.16 -35.91 11.44
N GLY A 182 -15.28 -36.89 11.23
CA GLY A 182 -15.52 -38.00 10.30
C GLY A 182 -15.21 -37.69 8.83
N GLU A 183 -14.66 -36.52 8.50
CA GLU A 183 -14.20 -36.21 7.13
C GLU A 183 -13.03 -37.13 6.73
N VAL A 184 -13.03 -37.58 5.47
CA VAL A 184 -11.96 -38.38 4.90
C VAL A 184 -10.67 -37.56 4.83
N VAL A 185 -9.58 -38.09 5.37
CA VAL A 185 -8.25 -37.45 5.30
C VAL A 185 -7.73 -37.52 3.86
N LEU A 186 -7.60 -36.36 3.22
CA LEU A 186 -7.04 -36.24 1.87
C LEU A 186 -5.50 -36.28 1.89
N SER A 187 -4.89 -36.97 0.91
CA SER A 187 -3.43 -37.00 0.69
C SER A 187 -3.11 -36.86 -0.80
N PRO A 188 -2.61 -35.69 -1.26
CA PRO A 188 -2.29 -34.51 -0.46
C PRO A 188 -3.53 -33.79 0.07
N ALA A 189 -3.43 -33.21 1.27
CA ALA A 189 -4.54 -32.51 1.91
C ALA A 189 -4.90 -31.17 1.24
N ARG A 190 -3.95 -30.58 0.52
CA ARG A 190 -4.09 -29.30 -0.17
C ARG A 190 -3.25 -29.30 -1.44
N LEU A 191 -3.75 -28.61 -2.45
CA LEU A 191 -3.00 -28.26 -3.66
C LEU A 191 -2.77 -26.75 -3.66
N HIS A 192 -1.53 -26.36 -3.89
CA HIS A 192 -1.13 -24.96 -3.96
C HIS A 192 -0.68 -24.63 -5.37
N ASN A 193 -1.25 -23.58 -5.95
CA ASN A 193 -0.78 -23.04 -7.22
C ASN A 193 0.13 -21.85 -6.94
N MET A 194 1.22 -21.77 -7.69
CA MET A 194 2.25 -20.76 -7.56
C MET A 194 2.42 -20.06 -8.90
N ASP A 195 2.30 -18.74 -8.90
CA ASP A 195 2.83 -17.92 -9.99
C ASP A 195 4.27 -17.54 -9.62
N GLY A 196 5.22 -17.85 -10.50
CA GLY A 196 6.63 -17.44 -10.36
C GLY A 196 6.84 -15.94 -10.52
N ASN A 197 5.77 -15.17 -10.70
CA ASN A 197 5.75 -13.71 -10.79
C ASN A 197 6.71 -13.19 -11.88
N PHE A 198 6.75 -13.89 -13.01
CA PHE A 198 7.63 -13.55 -14.14
C PHE A 198 7.33 -12.18 -14.75
N SER A 199 6.13 -11.64 -14.52
CA SER A 199 5.73 -10.30 -14.96
C SER A 199 6.58 -9.20 -14.33
N ALA A 200 7.03 -9.37 -13.08
CA ALA A 200 7.90 -8.42 -12.39
C ALA A 200 9.30 -8.34 -13.00
N LYS A 201 9.76 -9.38 -13.71
CA LYS A 201 11.03 -9.36 -14.45
C LYS A 201 11.04 -8.37 -15.62
N ARG A 202 9.87 -7.92 -16.08
CA ARG A 202 9.75 -6.90 -17.13
C ARG A 202 10.00 -5.47 -16.63
N LEU A 203 10.14 -5.30 -15.32
CA LEU A 203 10.47 -4.02 -14.70
C LEU A 203 11.96 -3.93 -14.30
N ASP A 204 12.75 -4.94 -14.63
CA ASP A 204 14.20 -4.94 -14.42
C ASP A 204 14.83 -3.77 -15.20
N GLY A 205 15.62 -2.93 -14.52
CA GLY A 205 16.15 -1.67 -15.08
C GLY A 205 15.20 -0.46 -15.08
N SER A 206 13.95 -0.57 -14.60
CA SER A 206 12.99 0.55 -14.58
C SER A 206 12.96 1.34 -13.26
N GLY A 207 14.02 2.10 -12.99
CA GLY A 207 14.02 3.13 -11.94
C GLY A 207 14.83 2.82 -10.67
N SER A 208 14.47 3.50 -9.58
CA SER A 208 15.15 3.44 -8.27
C SER A 208 14.21 2.84 -7.23
N ALA A 209 14.68 1.87 -6.45
CA ALA A 209 13.91 1.26 -5.37
C ALA A 209 13.58 2.29 -4.27
N ASP A 210 12.36 2.18 -3.72
CA ASP A 210 12.00 2.88 -2.50
C ASP A 210 12.75 2.23 -1.32
N PRO A 211 13.54 2.96 -0.53
CA PRO A 211 14.27 2.38 0.59
C PRO A 211 13.37 1.93 1.75
N ARG A 212 12.07 2.26 1.72
CA ARG A 212 11.11 1.84 2.74
C ARG A 212 10.84 0.34 2.67
N THR A 213 10.88 -0.32 3.82
CA THR A 213 10.44 -1.70 3.95
C THR A 213 8.91 -1.75 4.01
N PHE A 214 8.30 -2.53 3.12
CA PHE A 214 6.88 -2.85 3.19
C PHE A 214 6.67 -4.04 4.13
N GLU A 215 6.32 -3.79 5.38
CA GLU A 215 5.98 -4.85 6.34
C GLU A 215 4.66 -5.52 5.96
N SER A 216 4.74 -6.80 5.63
CA SER A 216 3.59 -7.62 5.29
C SER A 216 3.88 -9.09 5.52
N ASP A 217 2.94 -9.75 6.18
CA ASP A 217 2.89 -11.19 6.39
C ASP A 217 2.58 -11.97 5.09
N TYR A 218 2.40 -11.28 3.94
CA TYR A 218 2.39 -11.92 2.62
C TYR A 218 3.79 -12.19 2.07
N PHE A 219 4.80 -11.48 2.57
CA PHE A 219 6.18 -11.64 2.11
C PHE A 219 6.96 -12.50 3.09
N ILE A 220 7.75 -13.43 2.55
CA ILE A 220 8.74 -14.17 3.31
C ILE A 220 9.99 -13.28 3.41
N PRO A 221 10.58 -13.09 4.60
CA PRO A 221 11.82 -12.32 4.74
C PRO A 221 12.90 -12.84 3.78
N ILE A 222 13.61 -11.93 3.12
CA ILE A 222 14.68 -12.28 2.17
C ILE A 222 15.74 -13.16 2.84
N ALA A 223 16.10 -12.84 4.09
CA ALA A 223 17.04 -13.63 4.88
C ALA A 223 16.60 -15.09 5.08
N ASP A 224 15.31 -15.39 5.07
CA ASP A 224 14.80 -16.76 5.13
C ASP A 224 14.83 -17.44 3.77
N VAL A 225 14.53 -16.70 2.69
CA VAL A 225 14.62 -17.23 1.32
C VAL A 225 16.07 -17.52 0.93
N ASP A 226 17.01 -16.65 1.28
CA ASP A 226 18.42 -16.75 0.90
C ASP A 226 19.10 -18.00 1.45
N ARG A 227 18.57 -18.58 2.54
CA ARG A 227 19.03 -19.89 3.06
C ARG A 227 18.90 -21.00 2.03
N PHE A 228 18.00 -20.85 1.05
CA PHE A 228 17.74 -21.82 0.00
C PHE A 228 18.42 -21.46 -1.33
N LYS A 229 19.14 -20.33 -1.42
CA LYS A 229 19.81 -19.87 -2.67
C LYS A 229 20.73 -20.92 -3.27
N ASN A 230 21.40 -21.72 -2.42
CA ASN A 230 22.36 -22.74 -2.83
C ASN A 230 21.79 -24.18 -2.78
N ASN A 231 20.48 -24.34 -2.52
CA ASN A 231 19.85 -25.66 -2.40
C ASN A 231 19.47 -26.29 -3.76
N SER A 232 19.81 -25.65 -4.88
CA SER A 232 19.81 -26.29 -6.20
C SER A 232 20.98 -27.28 -6.27
N ARG A 233 20.76 -28.51 -5.78
CA ARG A 233 21.69 -29.62 -6.01
C ARG A 233 22.05 -29.68 -7.50
N LYS A 234 23.35 -29.68 -7.79
CA LYS A 234 23.91 -30.05 -9.09
C LYS A 234 23.22 -31.34 -9.54
N ASN A 235 22.49 -31.30 -10.65
CA ASN A 235 21.99 -32.52 -11.28
C ASN A 235 23.16 -33.51 -11.38
N PRO A 236 23.08 -34.72 -10.78
CA PRO A 236 23.91 -35.80 -11.23
C PRO A 236 23.60 -35.97 -12.72
N LYS A 237 24.62 -35.95 -13.56
CA LYS A 237 24.48 -36.35 -14.96
C LYS A 237 24.05 -37.83 -14.97
N SER A 238 22.76 -38.10 -14.88
CA SER A 238 22.23 -39.46 -15.00
C SER A 238 21.11 -39.47 -16.02
N GLY A 239 21.43 -40.03 -17.19
CA GLY A 239 20.49 -40.65 -18.10
C GLY A 239 19.51 -39.73 -18.81
N ALA A 240 19.82 -39.39 -20.06
CA ALA A 240 18.85 -38.88 -21.00
C ALA A 240 17.63 -39.82 -21.07
N THR A 241 16.50 -39.38 -20.53
CA THR A 241 15.18 -39.86 -20.94
C THR A 241 14.41 -38.66 -21.44
N ALA A 242 13.81 -38.82 -22.62
CA ALA A 242 13.22 -37.75 -23.42
C ALA A 242 12.26 -36.88 -22.59
N GLY A 243 12.73 -35.69 -22.20
CA GLY A 243 11.92 -34.70 -21.52
C GLY A 243 10.82 -34.21 -22.45
N SER A 244 9.59 -34.14 -21.92
CA SER A 244 8.46 -33.53 -22.63
C SER A 244 8.80 -32.11 -23.11
N THR A 245 8.17 -31.65 -24.19
CA THR A 245 8.33 -30.29 -24.75
C THR A 245 8.12 -29.17 -23.71
N CYS A 246 7.44 -29.46 -22.60
CA CYS A 246 7.26 -28.55 -21.47
C CYS A 246 8.58 -28.32 -20.68
N SER A 247 9.41 -29.35 -20.55
CA SER A 247 10.68 -29.33 -19.80
C SER A 247 11.78 -28.53 -20.52
N SER A 248 11.78 -28.55 -21.86
CA SER A 248 12.70 -27.75 -22.68
C SER A 248 12.36 -26.26 -22.62
N ASN A 249 11.08 -25.89 -22.57
CA ASN A 249 10.64 -24.49 -22.41
C ASN A 249 11.03 -23.89 -21.05
N TRP A 250 10.99 -24.68 -19.97
CA TRP A 250 11.48 -24.27 -18.65
C TRP A 250 12.99 -24.02 -18.63
N SER A 251 13.76 -24.83 -19.36
CA SER A 251 15.22 -24.73 -19.43
C SER A 251 15.69 -23.47 -20.18
N ALA A 252 14.90 -22.97 -21.13
CA ALA A 252 15.18 -21.72 -21.84
C ALA A 252 15.10 -20.49 -20.91
N ALA A 253 14.22 -20.51 -19.91
CA ALA A 253 14.12 -19.44 -18.91
C ALA A 253 15.34 -19.37 -17.98
N ALA A 254 16.07 -20.49 -17.81
CA ALA A 254 17.24 -20.59 -16.94
C ALA A 254 18.53 -19.96 -17.54
N LYS A 255 18.58 -19.70 -18.85
CA LYS A 255 19.75 -19.08 -19.50
C LYS A 255 19.75 -17.54 -19.45
N VAL A 256 18.67 -16.90 -19.04
CA VAL A 256 18.54 -15.42 -18.93
C VAL A 256 19.15 -14.89 -17.61
N PHE A 257 19.90 -15.71 -16.88
CA PHE A 257 20.40 -15.41 -15.53
C PHE A 257 21.81 -14.81 -15.48
N GLU A 258 22.53 -14.70 -16.60
CA GLU A 258 23.97 -14.37 -16.61
C GLU A 258 24.35 -12.91 -16.91
N GLU A 259 23.42 -12.00 -17.23
CA GLU A 259 23.79 -10.59 -17.49
C GLU A 259 23.68 -9.72 -16.23
N ASP A 260 24.62 -8.78 -16.06
CA ASP A 260 24.75 -7.84 -14.93
C ASP A 260 23.43 -7.13 -14.58
N LYS A 261 22.77 -7.56 -13.49
CA LYS A 261 21.46 -7.04 -13.07
C LYS A 261 21.59 -6.03 -11.95
N ILE A 262 21.18 -4.80 -12.21
CA ILE A 262 20.76 -3.88 -11.16
C ILE A 262 19.32 -4.26 -10.79
N CYS A 263 19.14 -5.01 -9.69
CA CYS A 263 17.83 -5.41 -9.19
C CYS A 263 17.03 -4.18 -8.73
N VAL A 264 16.13 -3.68 -9.58
CA VAL A 264 15.16 -2.62 -9.21
C VAL A 264 14.09 -3.15 -8.24
N PHE A 265 13.79 -4.45 -8.35
CA PHE A 265 13.04 -5.22 -7.37
C PHE A 265 13.88 -6.43 -7.01
N GLU A 266 14.22 -6.61 -5.73
CA GLU A 266 14.76 -7.87 -5.24
C GLU A 266 13.69 -8.94 -5.52
N GLN A 267 13.95 -9.82 -6.49
CA GLN A 267 13.03 -10.89 -6.84
C GLN A 267 12.71 -11.66 -5.58
N THR A 268 11.46 -11.60 -5.09
CA THR A 268 10.89 -12.68 -4.28
C THR A 268 9.43 -12.44 -3.96
N GLY A 269 8.62 -13.36 -4.46
CA GLY A 269 7.25 -13.54 -4.00
C GLY A 269 6.68 -14.74 -4.74
N ILE A 270 6.73 -15.91 -4.11
CA ILE A 270 5.83 -17.00 -4.49
C ILE A 270 4.47 -16.60 -3.94
N PHE A 271 3.56 -16.19 -4.80
CA PHE A 271 2.18 -15.96 -4.39
C PHE A 271 1.47 -17.30 -4.35
N LEU A 272 1.23 -17.80 -3.14
CA LEU A 272 0.43 -19.00 -2.91
C LEU A 272 -1.04 -18.64 -3.01
N LEU A 273 -1.70 -19.12 -4.06
CA LEU A 273 -3.15 -19.21 -4.09
C LEU A 273 -3.52 -20.55 -3.46
N ALA A 274 -4.04 -20.49 -2.23
CA ALA A 274 -4.73 -21.61 -1.61
C ALA A 274 -6.19 -21.59 -2.08
N CYS A 275 -6.68 -22.72 -2.60
CA CYS A 275 -8.11 -22.94 -2.81
C CYS A 275 -8.82 -23.09 -1.47
#